data_AF-A0A7L1SU88-F1
#
_entry.id   AF-A0A7L1SU88-F1
#
_cell.length_a   1.000
_cell.length_b   1.000
_cell.length_c   1.000
_cell.angle_alpha   90.00
_cell.angle_beta   90.00
_cell.angle_gamma   90.00
#
_symmetry.space_group_name_H-M   'P 1'
#
loop_
_entity.id
_entity.type
_entity.pdbx_description
1 polymer ?
#
loop_
_entity_poly.entity_id
_entity_poly.type
_entity_poly.pdbx_seq_one_letter_code
_entity_poly.pdbx_strand_id
1 'polypeptide(L)'
;RPKMAEYVQVLKRALKHLGGHGGVRGALWQLLRVNDLKTGTLIGIDKYGNKYYEDKRNFFGRHRWVIYTNEMNGKNTFWEVDGSMVPPEW
;
A
#
# COMPACT_ATOMS: atom_id res chain seq x y z
N ARG A 1 9.12 -21.15 -27.36
CA ARG A 1 8.13 -20.20 -26.78
C ARG A 1 8.27 -20.25 -25.25
N PRO A 2 8.96 -19.31 -24.58
CA PRO A 2 9.35 -19.50 -23.18
C PRO A 2 8.23 -19.07 -22.22
N LYS A 3 7.11 -19.81 -22.19
CA LYS A 3 6.03 -19.55 -21.22
C LYS A 3 6.47 -19.82 -19.77
N MET A 4 7.33 -20.82 -19.55
CA MET A 4 7.77 -21.22 -18.20
C MET A 4 8.61 -20.14 -17.48
N ALA A 5 9.46 -19.42 -18.21
CA ALA A 5 10.29 -18.35 -17.65
C ALA A 5 9.44 -17.16 -17.16
N GLU A 6 8.34 -16.88 -17.86
CA GLU A 6 7.40 -15.82 -17.51
C GLU A 6 6.63 -16.15 -16.22
N TYR A 7 6.13 -17.39 -16.07
CA TYR A 7 5.48 -17.82 -14.83
C TYR A 7 6.39 -17.74 -13.60
N VAL A 8 7.66 -18.11 -13.75
CA VAL A 8 8.65 -17.98 -12.67
C VAL A 8 8.85 -16.52 -12.27
N GLN A 9 8.86 -15.59 -13.22
CA GLN A 9 8.97 -14.16 -12.93
C GLN A 9 7.72 -13.63 -12.22
N VAL A 10 6.52 -14.05 -12.64
CA VAL A 10 5.26 -13.69 -11.96
C VAL A 10 5.25 -14.19 -10.52
N LEU A 11 5.66 -15.45 -10.29
CA LEU A 11 5.74 -16.01 -8.95
C LEU A 11 6.76 -15.28 -8.07
N LYS A 12 7.94 -14.95 -8.60
CA LYS A 12 8.96 -14.16 -7.90
C LYS A 12 8.43 -12.77 -7.51
N ARG A 13 7.65 -12.13 -8.39
CA ARG A 13 7.00 -10.85 -8.08
C ARG A 13 5.98 -11.01 -6.95
N ALA A 14 5.10 -12.02 -7.02
CA ALA A 14 4.11 -12.28 -5.98
C ALA A 14 4.76 -12.51 -4.60
N LEU A 15 5.83 -13.31 -4.54
CA LEU A 15 6.61 -13.53 -3.32
C LEU A 15 7.26 -12.25 -2.80
N LYS A 16 7.76 -11.39 -3.71
CA LYS A 16 8.31 -10.07 -3.34
C LYS A 16 7.24 -9.16 -2.73
N HIS A 17 6.01 -9.17 -3.25
CA HIS A 17 4.90 -8.42 -2.66
C HIS A 17 4.56 -8.92 -1.26
N LEU A 18 4.51 -10.24 -1.05
CA LEU A 18 4.30 -10.82 0.29
C LEU A 18 5.38 -10.41 1.29
N GLY A 19 6.66 -10.43 0.86
CA GLY A 19 7.78 -9.98 1.69
C GLY A 19 7.73 -8.49 1.99
N GLY A 20 7.39 -7.66 1.00
CA GLY A 20 7.33 -6.20 1.12
C GLY A 20 6.27 -5.68 2.10
N HIS A 21 5.23 -6.47 2.38
CA HIS A 21 4.19 -6.14 3.35
C HIS A 21 4.43 -6.71 4.76
N GLY A 22 5.60 -7.28 5.04
CA GLY A 22 5.88 -7.88 6.35
C GLY A 22 5.26 -9.28 6.53
N GLY A 23 5.15 -10.03 5.43
CA GLY A 23 4.63 -11.40 5.43
C GLY A 23 3.14 -11.50 5.12
N VAL A 24 2.61 -12.73 5.19
CA VAL A 24 1.23 -13.06 4.78
C VAL A 24 0.19 -12.27 5.56
N ARG A 25 0.39 -12.06 6.86
CA ARG A 25 -0.54 -11.29 7.69
C ARG A 25 -0.61 -9.83 7.25
N GLY A 26 0.53 -9.19 6.99
CA GLY A 26 0.57 -7.80 6.54
C GLY A 26 -0.01 -7.64 5.13
N ALA A 27 0.29 -8.59 4.23
CA ALA A 27 -0.33 -8.63 2.91
C ALA A 27 -1.86 -8.82 2.99
N LEU A 28 -2.35 -9.64 3.91
CA LEU A 28 -3.79 -9.83 4.12
C LEU A 28 -4.47 -8.53 4.60
N TRP A 29 -3.89 -7.84 5.58
CA TRP A 29 -4.42 -6.54 6.03
C TRP A 29 -4.37 -5.48 4.95
N GLN A 30 -3.30 -5.45 4.16
CA GLN A 30 -3.18 -4.57 3.00
C GLN A 30 -4.30 -4.83 1.99
N LEU A 31 -4.56 -6.10 1.68
CA LEU A 31 -5.64 -6.50 0.76
C LEU A 31 -7.00 -6.05 1.30
N LEU A 32 -7.29 -6.28 2.58
CA LEU A 32 -8.59 -5.96 3.17
C LEU A 32 -8.84 -4.46 3.36
N ARG A 33 -7.81 -3.65 3.65
CA ARG A 33 -7.96 -2.20 3.88
C ARG A 33 -7.79 -1.36 2.61
N VAL A 34 -6.86 -1.75 1.74
CA VAL A 34 -6.44 -0.94 0.58
C VAL A 34 -6.94 -1.53 -0.74
N ASN A 35 -7.45 -2.77 -0.73
CA ASN A 35 -7.87 -3.51 -1.93
C ASN A 35 -6.76 -3.66 -2.99
N ASP A 36 -5.49 -3.45 -2.62
CA ASP A 36 -4.35 -3.43 -3.53
C ASP A 36 -3.07 -3.87 -2.83
N LEU A 37 -2.31 -4.79 -3.46
CA LEU A 37 -1.06 -5.36 -2.92
C LEU A 37 0.19 -4.64 -3.46
N LYS A 38 0.12 -3.32 -3.54
CA LYS A 38 1.23 -2.52 -4.05
C LYS A 38 2.29 -2.29 -3.00
N THR A 39 3.53 -2.41 -3.45
CA THR A 39 4.71 -2.02 -2.70
C THR A 39 5.28 -0.74 -3.30
N GLY A 40 5.78 0.15 -2.45
CA GLY A 40 6.31 1.45 -2.85
C GLY A 40 7.30 1.98 -1.82
N THR A 41 7.96 3.08 -2.15
CA THR A 41 8.87 3.76 -1.23
C THR A 41 8.05 4.64 -0.30
N LEU A 42 8.28 4.56 1.01
CA LEU A 42 7.67 5.46 1.98
C LEU A 42 8.26 6.87 1.79
N ILE A 43 7.43 7.82 1.40
CA ILE A 43 7.81 9.23 1.19
C ILE A 43 7.71 10.02 2.49
N GLY A 44 6.69 9.73 3.30
CA GLY A 44 6.57 10.34 4.60
C GLY A 44 5.33 9.91 5.36
N ILE A 45 5.20 10.50 6.54
CA ILE A 45 4.13 10.24 7.49
C ILE A 45 3.62 11.60 7.94
N ASP A 46 2.31 11.81 7.89
CA ASP A 46 1.70 13.05 8.40
C ASP A 46 1.64 13.06 9.94
N LYS A 47 1.15 14.19 10.48
CA LYS A 47 0.94 14.36 11.92
C LYS A 47 -0.09 13.40 12.53
N TYR A 48 -0.95 12.78 11.72
CA TYR A 48 -1.99 11.86 12.14
C TYR A 48 -1.58 10.39 12.03
N GLY A 49 -0.43 10.10 11.42
CA GLY A 49 0.07 8.75 11.20
C GLY A 49 -0.32 8.13 9.86
N ASN A 50 -0.93 8.88 8.94
CA ASN A 50 -1.14 8.44 7.57
C ASN A 50 0.20 8.32 6.86
N LYS A 51 0.42 7.22 6.14
CA LYS A 51 1.69 6.91 5.48
C LYS A 51 1.55 7.07 3.97
N TYR A 52 2.43 7.87 3.36
CA TYR A 52 2.39 8.19 1.94
C TYR A 52 3.48 7.43 1.20
N TYR A 53 3.09 6.75 0.13
CA TYR A 53 3.98 5.91 -0.66
C TYR A 53 4.03 6.37 -2.12
N GLU A 54 5.20 6.22 -2.74
CA GLU A 54 5.41 6.47 -4.17
C GLU A 54 6.09 5.28 -4.86
N ASP A 55 5.60 4.95 -6.05
CA ASP A 55 6.30 4.10 -7.02
C ASP A 55 6.07 4.63 -8.44
N LYS A 56 7.10 5.26 -9.02
CA LYS A 56 7.10 5.84 -10.38
C LYS A 56 7.04 4.78 -11.49
N ARG A 57 7.16 3.49 -11.17
CA ARG A 57 6.94 2.40 -12.13
C ARG A 57 5.46 2.20 -12.44
N ASN A 58 4.57 2.64 -11.54
CA ASN A 58 3.14 2.62 -11.79
C ASN A 58 2.74 3.82 -12.66
N PHE A 59 1.64 3.66 -13.39
CA PHE A 59 1.08 4.72 -14.22
C PHE A 59 0.59 5.92 -13.41
N PHE A 60 0.47 7.07 -14.07
CA PHE A 60 -0.03 8.30 -13.47
C PHE A 60 -1.44 8.09 -12.88
N GLY A 61 -1.68 8.55 -11.65
CA GLY A 61 -2.89 8.27 -10.88
C GLY A 61 -2.83 7.03 -9.97
N ARG A 62 -1.86 6.11 -10.15
CA ARG A 62 -1.60 5.00 -9.20
C ARG A 62 -0.17 4.99 -8.65
N HIS A 63 0.67 5.90 -9.12
CA HIS A 63 2.05 6.09 -8.67
C HIS A 63 2.20 6.60 -7.24
N ARG A 64 1.15 7.20 -6.65
CA ARG A 64 1.12 7.65 -5.26
C ARG A 64 -0.15 7.16 -4.58
N TRP A 65 -0.02 6.77 -3.33
CA TRP A 65 -1.16 6.36 -2.51
C TRP A 65 -0.88 6.59 -1.03
N VAL A 66 -1.96 6.65 -0.25
CA VAL A 66 -1.92 6.79 1.20
C VAL A 66 -2.40 5.49 1.85
N ILE A 67 -1.75 5.11 2.95
CA ILE A 67 -2.26 4.12 3.90
C ILE A 67 -2.70 4.88 5.13
N TYR A 68 -4.02 4.91 5.36
CA TYR A 68 -4.60 5.64 6.48
C TYR A 68 -4.24 5.04 7.83
N THR A 69 -4.12 5.92 8.82
CA THR A 69 -3.96 5.55 10.23
C THR A 69 -5.13 4.69 10.73
N ASN A 70 -4.88 3.92 11.78
CA ASN A 70 -5.92 3.12 12.44
C ASN A 70 -6.77 3.96 13.40
N GLU A 71 -6.26 5.11 13.83
CA GLU A 71 -6.96 6.02 14.72
C GLU A 71 -6.60 7.47 14.37
N MET A 72 -7.62 8.31 14.26
CA MET A 72 -7.46 9.75 14.00
C MET A 72 -8.38 10.52 14.94
N ASN A 73 -7.83 11.49 15.67
CA ASN A 73 -8.59 12.36 16.59
C ASN A 73 -9.50 11.60 17.58
N GLY A 74 -9.04 10.45 18.10
CA GLY A 74 -9.80 9.62 19.04
C GLY A 74 -10.90 8.74 18.40
N LYS A 75 -11.00 8.73 17.06
CA LYS A 75 -11.89 7.83 16.31
C LYS A 75 -11.11 6.68 15.72
N ASN A 76 -11.66 5.46 15.84
CA ASN A 76 -11.11 4.27 15.20
C ASN A 76 -11.40 4.30 13.68
N THR A 77 -10.38 4.60 12.89
CA THR A 77 -10.45 4.69 11.42
C THR A 77 -9.87 3.45 10.75
N PHE A 78 -9.83 2.30 11.46
CA PHE A 78 -9.29 1.07 10.91
C PHE A 78 -10.06 0.63 9.64
N TRP A 79 -11.40 0.72 9.67
CA TRP A 79 -12.28 0.43 8.54
C TRP A 79 -12.94 1.68 7.96
N GLU A 80 -13.21 2.69 8.80
CA GLU A 80 -13.86 3.94 8.42
C GLU A 80 -12.82 4.94 7.91
N VAL A 81 -12.22 4.62 6.77
CA VAL A 81 -11.26 5.50 6.09
C VAL A 81 -12.01 6.54 5.25
N ASP A 82 -11.54 7.78 5.26
CA ASP A 82 -12.11 8.89 4.50
C ASP A 82 -11.00 9.71 3.83
N GLY A 83 -11.28 10.21 2.62
CA GLY A 83 -10.39 11.09 1.88
C GLY A 83 -10.13 12.42 2.61
N SER A 84 -11.07 12.88 3.43
CA SER A 84 -10.91 14.10 4.24
C SER A 84 -9.89 13.97 5.37
N MET A 85 -9.38 12.75 5.64
CA MET A 85 -8.36 12.50 6.66
C MET A 85 -6.96 12.95 6.24
N VAL A 86 -6.73 13.21 4.95
CA VAL A 86 -5.47 13.75 4.44
C VAL A 86 -5.42 15.24 4.73
N PRO A 87 -4.42 15.75 5.47
CA PRO A 87 -4.34 17.17 5.75
C PRO A 87 -3.81 17.95 4.52
N PRO A 88 -4.07 19.27 4.46
CA PRO A 88 -3.86 20.06 3.24
C PRO A 88 -2.42 20.14 2.73
N GLU A 89 -1.43 19.88 3.58
CA GLU A 89 -0.01 19.87 3.23
C GLU A 89 0.44 18.65 2.42
N TRP A 90 -0.39 17.60 2.32
CA TRP A 90 -0.08 16.30 1.68
C TRP A 90 -0.79 16.07 0.36
#